data_AF-A0A7Z9H0Y9-F1
#
_entry.id   AF-A0A7Z9H0Y9-F1
#
_cell.length_a   1.000
_cell.length_b   1.000
_cell.length_c   1.000
_cell.angle_alpha   90.00
_cell.angle_beta   90.00
_cell.angle_gamma   90.00
#
_symmetry.space_group_name_H-M   'P 1'
#
loop_
_entity.id
_entity.type
_entity.pdbx_description
1 polymer ?
#
loop_
_entity_poly.entity_id
_entity_poly.type
_entity_poly.pdbx_seq_one_letter_code
_entity_poly.pdbx_strand_id
1 'polypeptide(L)'
;MQGRSSRSRFASSGHIDHNWRRFMFRIVVMNDQEIPTVIFDTRPRVVLYLSGCLVVLMSLTGLAQEELPQVNGLRIRLARDWPFPVFEKDPKITGRLYLFTKKKAGGEPRQGPDWFSPEPFYARNVRDLEPGKPLVVDDKWDGFPGRLSKLEPGDYYIQALLDHDIYASDHNRGVGNFYSQVHHIHWTGMTAKEDKSTKEKPVTLELILNQVIPEKAFPESDWVKKLIIYSPRLSLFHGREVLSHVSVSLPASYYDQPTRRYPVIYVISGFGGTYHSMARRYLKQPAPPEEGQAEFIRVLLDGQCKWGHHAYADSATNGPRGASLVQEMIPEVDRRYRTVAARTARFATGHSSGGWSCLWLQVNYPDTFGGAWSTSPDSVDFRDYQNVNLYAQPPLSLYYDEQGELRPVARRGTEPWLWYEPFGRMDDCIGRGGQLKSFEAVFSSADEFGLPQLLWDRKTGVVDTHVVNAWRNYDINVLIDRRWKQLEPKLKGNIHIAMGDLDTFYLDGAVVQIRKTLENLKSGADIEMLAGKNHGNVRTPALMKKYHRQMSEQFFRDHPEHRPQE
;
A
#
# COMPACT_ATOMS: atom_id res chain seq x y z
N MET A 1 -45.28 -57.29 -3.55
CA MET A 1 -46.30 -56.51 -4.27
C MET A 1 -45.95 -55.03 -4.14
N GLN A 2 -45.80 -54.35 -5.28
CA GLN A 2 -45.87 -52.90 -5.55
C GLN A 2 -45.08 -51.97 -4.58
N GLY A 3 -44.00 -51.28 -4.94
CA GLY A 3 -43.60 -50.75 -6.25
C GLY A 3 -44.17 -49.34 -6.44
N ARG A 4 -43.35 -48.31 -6.21
CA ARG A 4 -43.42 -47.03 -6.93
C ARG A 4 -42.09 -46.29 -6.87
N SER A 5 -41.37 -46.41 -7.97
CA SER A 5 -40.34 -45.48 -8.41
C SER A 5 -41.01 -44.24 -9.04
N SER A 6 -40.38 -43.08 -8.90
CA SER A 6 -40.61 -41.98 -9.84
C SER A 6 -39.28 -41.30 -10.15
N ARG A 7 -38.77 -41.61 -11.35
CA ARG A 7 -37.84 -40.79 -12.11
C ARG A 7 -38.56 -39.52 -12.58
N SER A 8 -37.92 -38.36 -12.50
CA SER A 8 -38.15 -37.23 -13.42
C SER A 8 -36.84 -36.47 -13.59
N ARG A 9 -36.11 -36.75 -14.68
CA ARG A 9 -36.09 -35.99 -15.94
C ARG A 9 -35.21 -34.75 -15.86
N PHE A 10 -33.97 -34.95 -16.29
CA PHE A 10 -33.22 -33.96 -17.07
C PHE A 10 -34.12 -33.41 -18.19
N ALA A 11 -34.29 -32.10 -18.21
CA ALA A 11 -34.70 -31.36 -19.39
C ALA A 11 -33.65 -30.27 -19.63
N SER A 12 -32.93 -30.47 -20.72
CA SER A 12 -32.01 -29.55 -21.38
C SER A 12 -32.73 -28.32 -21.96
N SER A 13 -31.91 -27.37 -22.39
CA SER A 13 -32.18 -26.25 -23.32
C SER A 13 -32.71 -24.95 -22.74
N GLY A 14 -31.82 -24.19 -22.10
CA GLY A 14 -31.78 -22.74 -22.21
C GLY A 14 -30.49 -22.35 -22.91
N HIS A 15 -30.58 -21.93 -24.18
CA HIS A 15 -29.46 -21.37 -24.93
C HIS A 15 -28.91 -20.15 -24.19
N ILE A 16 -27.69 -20.27 -23.66
CA ILE A 16 -26.88 -19.11 -23.26
C ILE A 16 -26.00 -18.77 -24.45
N ASP A 17 -26.43 -17.71 -25.14
CA ASP A 17 -25.78 -17.12 -26.29
C ASP A 17 -24.29 -16.85 -25.99
N HIS A 18 -23.42 -17.66 -26.59
CA HIS A 18 -21.97 -17.51 -26.55
C HIS A 18 -21.57 -16.45 -27.57
N ASN A 19 -21.61 -15.18 -27.16
CA ASN A 19 -21.07 -14.08 -27.95
C ASN A 19 -20.24 -13.13 -27.08
N TRP A 20 -19.06 -13.60 -26.64
CA TRP A 20 -17.96 -12.70 -26.29
C TRP A 20 -16.78 -13.00 -27.20
N ARG A 21 -16.77 -12.30 -28.34
CA ARG A 21 -15.65 -12.27 -29.26
C ARG A 21 -14.46 -11.58 -28.60
N ARG A 22 -13.30 -12.22 -28.72
CA ARG A 22 -11.96 -11.65 -28.52
C ARG A 22 -11.89 -10.23 -29.11
N PHE A 23 -11.50 -9.25 -28.31
CA PHE A 23 -11.05 -7.96 -28.83
C PHE A 23 -9.58 -7.77 -28.47
N MET A 24 -8.74 -8.06 -29.46
CA MET A 24 -7.38 -7.54 -29.54
C MET A 24 -7.48 -6.05 -29.86
N PHE A 25 -6.74 -5.23 -29.11
CA PHE A 25 -6.45 -3.85 -29.49
C PHE A 25 -5.73 -3.87 -30.84
N ARG A 26 -6.43 -3.43 -31.90
CA ARG A 26 -5.81 -3.15 -33.18
C ARG A 26 -5.16 -1.77 -33.05
N ILE A 27 -3.86 -1.77 -32.76
CA ILE A 27 -3.00 -0.59 -32.86
C ILE A 27 -3.05 -0.16 -34.33
N VAL A 28 -3.67 0.99 -34.60
CA VAL A 28 -3.51 1.67 -35.90
C VAL A 28 -2.15 2.33 -35.85
N VAL A 29 -1.16 1.66 -36.45
CA VAL A 29 0.11 2.26 -36.84
C VAL A 29 -0.21 3.22 -37.99
N MET A 30 -0.11 4.53 -37.76
CA MET A 30 -0.03 5.49 -38.86
C MET A 30 1.39 5.45 -39.41
N ASN A 31 1.52 4.99 -40.66
CA ASN A 31 2.76 5.01 -41.42
C ASN A 31 3.07 6.45 -41.85
N ASP A 32 4.31 6.88 -41.61
CA ASP A 32 4.98 7.96 -42.32
C ASP A 32 5.06 7.66 -43.82
N GLN A 33 4.82 8.65 -44.68
CA GLN A 33 5.48 8.92 -45.96
C GLN A 33 4.75 10.12 -46.61
N GLU A 34 5.39 11.30 -46.63
CA GLU A 34 5.58 12.12 -47.83
C GLU A 34 6.32 13.43 -47.49
N ILE A 35 7.53 13.55 -48.05
CA ILE A 35 8.39 14.74 -48.05
C ILE A 35 8.05 15.54 -49.32
N PRO A 36 8.04 16.88 -49.25
CA PRO A 36 8.50 17.66 -50.37
C PRO A 36 9.66 18.59 -50.00
N THR A 37 10.76 18.38 -50.73
CA THR A 37 11.92 19.23 -50.94
C THR A 37 11.51 20.67 -51.31
N VAL A 38 12.09 21.69 -50.66
CA VAL A 38 12.09 23.07 -51.17
C VAL A 38 13.49 23.67 -51.03
N ILE A 39 13.84 24.40 -52.09
CA ILE A 39 15.14 24.85 -52.56
C ILE A 39 15.61 26.09 -51.79
N PHE A 40 16.93 26.19 -51.54
CA PHE A 40 17.58 27.39 -51.02
C PHE A 40 17.62 28.50 -52.08
N ASP A 41 17.13 29.70 -51.75
CA ASP A 41 17.44 30.94 -52.48
C ASP A 41 17.95 32.00 -51.50
N THR A 42 19.10 32.56 -51.85
CA THR A 42 19.95 33.46 -51.06
C THR A 42 19.91 34.86 -51.64
N ARG A 43 19.20 35.81 -51.01
CA ARG A 43 19.43 37.26 -51.23
C ARG A 43 19.22 38.11 -49.97
N PRO A 44 20.08 39.12 -49.71
CA PRO A 44 20.03 39.94 -48.51
C PRO A 44 19.05 41.10 -48.67
N ARG A 45 18.35 41.47 -47.59
CA ARG A 45 17.62 42.75 -47.51
C ARG A 45 18.17 43.61 -46.37
N VAL A 46 18.67 44.76 -46.78
CA VAL A 46 19.17 45.90 -46.00
C VAL A 46 18.05 46.43 -45.10
N VAL A 47 18.35 46.63 -43.81
CA VAL A 47 17.49 47.39 -42.88
C VAL A 47 18.17 48.72 -42.59
N LEU A 48 17.49 49.82 -42.96
CA LEU A 48 17.87 51.19 -42.68
C LEU A 48 17.79 51.48 -41.16
N TYR A 49 18.84 52.09 -40.63
CA TYR A 49 18.83 52.76 -39.33
C TYR A 49 18.16 54.14 -39.47
N LEU A 50 17.14 54.40 -38.66
CA LEU A 50 16.66 55.75 -38.37
C LEU A 50 16.68 55.97 -36.86
N SER A 51 17.57 56.87 -36.46
CA SER A 51 17.80 57.37 -35.12
C SER A 51 16.59 58.17 -34.64
N GLY A 52 15.97 57.74 -33.54
CA GLY A 52 14.91 58.49 -32.86
C GLY A 52 14.89 58.09 -31.39
N CYS A 53 15.17 59.05 -30.51
CA CYS A 53 15.22 58.90 -29.06
C CYS A 53 14.00 58.17 -28.48
N LEU A 54 14.20 56.99 -27.91
CA LEU A 54 13.23 56.35 -27.03
C LEU A 54 13.59 56.69 -25.58
N VAL A 55 12.78 57.54 -24.97
CA VAL A 55 12.74 57.77 -23.52
C VAL A 55 12.48 56.42 -22.86
N VAL A 56 13.45 55.93 -22.08
CA VAL A 56 13.24 54.78 -21.19
C VAL A 56 12.39 55.25 -20.02
N LEU A 57 11.07 55.17 -20.19
CA LEU A 57 10.14 55.09 -19.06
C LEU A 57 10.39 53.74 -18.39
N MET A 58 11.25 53.72 -17.37
CA MET A 58 11.20 52.66 -16.36
C MET A 58 9.86 52.79 -15.65
N SER A 59 8.83 52.14 -16.20
CA SER A 59 7.64 51.81 -15.43
C SER A 59 8.09 50.85 -14.34
N LEU A 60 8.29 51.38 -13.14
CA LEU A 60 8.15 50.63 -11.89
C LEU A 60 6.73 50.08 -11.84
N THR A 61 6.44 49.04 -12.62
CA THR A 61 5.35 48.12 -12.31
C THR A 61 5.82 47.41 -11.05
N GLY A 62 5.43 47.95 -9.89
CA GLY A 62 5.47 47.19 -8.66
C GLY A 62 4.88 45.82 -8.97
N LEU A 63 5.60 44.76 -8.63
CA LEU A 63 5.04 43.43 -8.59
C LEU A 63 3.90 43.52 -7.58
N ALA A 64 2.68 43.75 -8.06
CA ALA A 64 1.50 43.65 -7.23
C ALA A 64 1.49 42.20 -6.77
N GLN A 65 1.83 41.99 -5.50
CA GLN A 65 1.71 40.71 -4.85
C GLN A 65 0.23 40.37 -4.93
N GLU A 66 -0.13 39.37 -5.74
CA GLU A 66 -1.51 38.99 -5.97
C GLU A 66 -2.11 38.63 -4.60
N GLU A 67 -3.04 39.47 -4.11
CA GLU A 67 -3.65 39.24 -2.80
C GLU A 67 -4.43 37.93 -2.83
N LEU A 68 -4.16 37.07 -1.85
CA LEU A 68 -4.82 35.78 -1.78
C LEU A 68 -6.32 35.96 -1.53
N PRO A 69 -7.16 35.15 -2.19
CA PRO A 69 -8.60 35.18 -1.93
C PRO A 69 -8.84 34.86 -0.45
N GLN A 70 -9.50 35.79 0.23
CA GLN A 70 -9.95 35.67 1.61
C GLN A 70 -11.16 34.74 1.62
N VAL A 71 -11.04 33.53 2.17
CA VAL A 71 -12.07 32.48 2.09
C VAL A 71 -12.51 32.07 3.49
N ASN A 72 -13.82 31.99 3.70
CA ASN A 72 -14.44 31.57 4.97
C ASN A 72 -15.52 30.49 4.82
N GLY A 73 -15.73 30.00 3.59
CA GLY A 73 -16.60 28.88 3.28
C GLY A 73 -16.03 28.02 2.16
N LEU A 74 -16.28 26.71 2.20
CA LEU A 74 -15.80 25.76 1.20
C LEU A 74 -16.95 24.90 0.69
N ARG A 75 -16.97 24.69 -0.63
CA ARG A 75 -17.85 23.75 -1.31
C ARG A 75 -17.06 22.86 -2.24
N ILE A 76 -17.48 21.62 -2.42
CA ILE A 76 -16.86 20.68 -3.36
C ILE A 76 -17.92 20.18 -4.33
N ARG A 77 -17.62 20.17 -5.62
CA ARG A 77 -18.54 19.75 -6.67
C ARG A 77 -17.86 18.84 -7.68
N LEU A 78 -18.51 17.76 -8.07
CA LEU A 78 -18.09 16.94 -9.20
C LEU A 78 -18.47 17.64 -10.52
N ALA A 79 -17.54 17.72 -11.48
CA ALA A 79 -17.79 18.36 -12.78
C ALA A 79 -18.90 17.62 -13.57
N ARG A 80 -19.66 18.34 -14.42
CA ARG A 80 -20.73 17.75 -15.27
C ARG A 80 -20.23 17.35 -16.66
N ASP A 81 -19.22 18.07 -17.13
CA ASP A 81 -18.71 18.13 -18.48
C ASP A 81 -17.45 17.26 -18.69
N TRP A 82 -16.95 16.65 -17.62
CA TRP A 82 -15.80 15.75 -17.69
C TRP A 82 -16.23 14.37 -18.18
N PRO A 83 -15.49 13.69 -19.08
CA PRO A 83 -15.90 12.41 -19.61
C PRO A 83 -15.95 11.38 -18.49
N PHE A 84 -17.14 11.09 -17.99
CA PHE A 84 -17.40 9.90 -17.22
C PHE A 84 -17.07 8.70 -18.12
N PRO A 85 -16.38 7.66 -17.62
CA PRO A 85 -16.27 6.42 -18.36
C PRO A 85 -17.66 6.01 -18.88
N VAL A 86 -17.70 5.69 -20.17
CA VAL A 86 -18.78 5.89 -21.17
C VAL A 86 -20.07 5.08 -20.95
N PHE A 87 -20.50 4.79 -19.73
CA PHE A 87 -21.54 3.77 -19.53
C PHE A 87 -22.80 4.17 -18.76
N GLU A 88 -22.90 5.34 -18.14
CA GLU A 88 -24.15 5.73 -17.46
C GLU A 88 -24.56 7.17 -17.73
N LYS A 89 -25.87 7.32 -17.97
CA LYS A 89 -26.53 8.60 -18.28
C LYS A 89 -26.70 9.50 -17.04
N ASP A 90 -26.29 9.05 -15.86
CA ASP A 90 -26.21 9.79 -14.59
C ASP A 90 -25.43 8.94 -13.57
N PRO A 91 -24.08 8.98 -13.54
CA PRO A 91 -23.32 8.14 -12.62
C PRO A 91 -23.54 8.61 -11.19
N LYS A 92 -24.24 7.79 -10.40
CA LYS A 92 -24.36 7.98 -8.95
C LYS A 92 -23.08 7.49 -8.28
N ILE A 93 -22.19 8.41 -7.92
CA ILE A 93 -20.85 8.04 -7.41
C ILE A 93 -20.88 7.95 -5.88
N THR A 94 -20.51 6.80 -5.35
CA THR A 94 -20.37 6.58 -3.91
C THR A 94 -18.90 6.44 -3.55
N GLY A 95 -18.47 7.05 -2.44
CA GLY A 95 -17.07 7.06 -2.07
C GLY A 95 -16.79 7.86 -0.80
N ARG A 96 -15.52 8.19 -0.58
CA ARG A 96 -15.08 9.08 0.50
C ARG A 96 -14.48 10.34 -0.10
N LEU A 97 -15.07 11.47 0.23
CA LEU A 97 -14.64 12.78 -0.22
C LEU A 97 -13.70 13.40 0.80
N TYR A 98 -12.56 13.89 0.34
CA TYR A 98 -11.51 14.48 1.16
C TYR A 98 -11.31 15.95 0.77
N LEU A 99 -10.96 16.76 1.77
CA LEU A 99 -10.38 18.08 1.64
C LEU A 99 -9.02 18.04 2.34
N PHE A 100 -7.95 18.13 1.55
CA PHE A 100 -6.58 18.22 2.04
C PHE A 100 -6.14 19.68 2.12
N THR A 101 -5.35 20.00 3.14
CA THR A 101 -4.74 21.32 3.30
C THR A 101 -3.24 21.19 3.43
N LYS A 102 -2.49 22.23 3.08
CA LYS A 102 -1.06 22.32 3.29
C LYS A 102 -0.66 23.78 3.47
N LYS A 103 0.25 24.08 4.43
CA LYS A 103 0.73 25.46 4.65
C LYS A 103 1.88 25.87 3.74
N LYS A 104 2.64 24.88 3.22
CA LYS A 104 3.84 25.13 2.42
C LYS A 104 3.60 24.77 0.96
N ALA A 105 4.11 25.61 0.06
CA ALA A 105 4.16 25.31 -1.36
C ALA A 105 4.96 24.02 -1.62
N GLY A 106 4.63 23.31 -2.70
CA GLY A 106 5.35 22.14 -3.18
C GLY A 106 4.58 20.83 -3.00
N GLY A 107 4.47 20.07 -4.10
CA GLY A 107 3.61 18.89 -4.18
C GLY A 107 2.12 19.24 -4.12
N GLU A 108 1.28 18.24 -4.41
CA GLU A 108 -0.17 18.38 -4.35
C GLU A 108 -0.69 17.95 -2.96
N PRO A 109 -1.56 18.73 -2.27
CA PRO A 109 -2.10 18.37 -0.95
C PRO A 109 -2.75 16.98 -0.89
N ARG A 110 -3.38 16.51 -1.97
CA ARG A 110 -4.01 15.17 -2.05
C ARG A 110 -3.05 14.00 -1.86
N GLN A 111 -1.75 14.24 -1.80
CA GLN A 111 -0.73 13.21 -1.57
C GLN A 111 -0.54 12.89 -0.07
N GLY A 112 -1.13 13.70 0.82
CA GLY A 112 -1.08 13.50 2.27
C GLY A 112 -2.20 12.61 2.83
N PRO A 113 -2.34 12.54 4.16
CA PRO A 113 -1.48 13.19 5.15
C PRO A 113 -0.12 12.50 5.29
N ASP A 114 0.93 13.27 5.61
CA ASP A 114 2.21 12.70 6.07
C ASP A 114 2.06 12.13 7.49
N TRP A 115 2.66 10.97 7.80
CA TRP A 115 2.48 10.36 9.12
C TRP A 115 3.16 11.10 10.26
N PHE A 116 4.30 11.74 9.99
CA PHE A 116 5.16 12.35 11.01
C PHE A 116 4.95 13.86 11.14
N SER A 117 4.35 14.47 10.13
CA SER A 117 3.95 15.88 10.12
C SER A 117 2.61 16.06 9.37
N PRO A 118 1.53 15.41 9.81
CA PRO A 118 0.26 15.45 9.10
C PRO A 118 -0.32 16.87 9.07
N GLU A 119 -0.62 17.34 7.87
CA GLU A 119 -1.39 18.55 7.69
C GLU A 119 -2.87 18.31 8.03
N PRO A 120 -3.62 19.37 8.43
CA PRO A 120 -5.04 19.22 8.65
C PRO A 120 -5.77 18.74 7.38
N PHE A 121 -6.67 17.78 7.54
CA PHE A 121 -7.52 17.31 6.44
C PHE A 121 -8.85 16.85 6.99
N TYR A 122 -9.84 16.85 6.11
CA TYR A 122 -11.23 16.58 6.44
C TYR A 122 -11.79 15.57 5.45
N ALA A 123 -12.69 14.72 5.93
CA ALA A 123 -13.24 13.67 5.09
C ALA A 123 -14.70 13.37 5.42
N ARG A 124 -15.45 12.92 4.41
CA ARG A 124 -16.84 12.50 4.57
C ARG A 124 -17.18 11.39 3.57
N ASN A 125 -17.86 10.35 4.06
CA ASN A 125 -18.47 9.37 3.17
C ASN A 125 -19.66 10.01 2.44
N VAL A 126 -19.67 9.89 1.12
CA VAL A 126 -20.73 10.36 0.23
C VAL A 126 -21.39 9.17 -0.45
N ARG A 127 -22.71 9.23 -0.63
CA ARG A 127 -23.51 8.23 -1.33
C ARG A 127 -24.26 8.92 -2.46
N ASP A 128 -24.32 8.26 -3.62
CA ASP A 128 -25.06 8.71 -4.80
C ASP A 128 -24.80 10.18 -5.15
N LEU A 129 -23.51 10.57 -5.20
CA LEU A 129 -23.10 11.93 -5.50
C LEU A 129 -23.53 12.31 -6.94
N GLU A 130 -24.34 13.37 -7.05
CA GLU A 130 -24.84 13.92 -8.31
C GLU A 130 -23.86 14.93 -8.93
N PRO A 131 -23.40 14.74 -10.18
CA PRO A 131 -22.59 15.73 -10.89
C PRO A 131 -23.20 17.13 -10.95
N GLY A 132 -22.38 18.15 -10.69
CA GLY A 132 -22.78 19.55 -10.72
C GLY A 132 -23.56 20.05 -9.50
N LYS A 133 -23.77 19.21 -8.48
CA LYS A 133 -24.35 19.65 -7.21
C LYS A 133 -23.24 19.86 -6.17
N PRO A 134 -23.03 21.08 -5.66
CA PRO A 134 -22.00 21.32 -4.67
C PRO A 134 -22.41 20.79 -3.29
N LEU A 135 -21.44 20.23 -2.55
CA LEU A 135 -21.55 19.90 -1.14
C LEU A 135 -20.78 20.91 -0.30
N VAL A 136 -21.41 21.34 0.79
CA VAL A 136 -20.76 22.19 1.78
C VAL A 136 -19.79 21.36 2.62
N VAL A 137 -18.57 21.87 2.80
CA VAL A 137 -17.62 21.34 3.78
C VAL A 137 -17.88 22.05 5.11
N ASP A 138 -18.21 21.28 6.15
CA ASP A 138 -18.61 21.79 7.46
C ASP A 138 -18.15 20.84 8.58
N ASP A 139 -18.43 21.20 9.83
CA ASP A 139 -18.04 20.41 11.02
C ASP A 139 -18.70 19.03 11.13
N LYS A 140 -19.61 18.66 10.22
CA LYS A 140 -20.15 17.29 10.17
C LYS A 140 -19.17 16.33 9.51
N TRP A 141 -18.14 16.83 8.83
CA TRP A 141 -17.06 16.03 8.29
C TRP A 141 -16.16 15.52 9.41
N ASP A 142 -15.58 14.35 9.20
CA ASP A 142 -14.44 13.89 9.99
C ASP A 142 -13.28 14.86 9.78
N GLY A 143 -12.43 15.03 10.79
CA GLY A 143 -11.34 15.99 10.71
C GLY A 143 -10.17 15.65 11.61
N PHE A 144 -8.97 15.90 11.09
CA PHE A 144 -7.72 15.82 11.81
C PHE A 144 -6.98 17.17 11.71
N PRO A 145 -6.36 17.69 12.79
CA PRO A 145 -6.39 17.17 14.17
C PRO A 145 -7.72 17.49 14.90
N GLY A 146 -8.64 18.22 14.26
CA GLY A 146 -9.92 18.61 14.83
C GLY A 146 -10.95 18.90 13.76
N ARG A 147 -12.05 19.54 14.16
CA ARG A 147 -13.12 19.99 13.24
C ARG A 147 -12.65 21.18 12.39
N LEU A 148 -13.31 21.43 11.25
CA LEU A 148 -12.94 22.50 10.32
C LEU A 148 -13.03 23.89 10.96
N SER A 149 -13.99 24.11 11.87
CA SER A 149 -14.09 25.34 12.66
C SER A 149 -12.90 25.62 13.56
N LYS A 150 -12.03 24.64 13.79
CA LYS A 150 -10.77 24.77 14.54
C LYS A 150 -9.56 24.93 13.64
N LEU A 151 -9.74 25.01 12.31
CA LEU A 151 -8.66 25.35 11.41
C LEU A 151 -8.26 26.81 11.62
N GLU A 152 -7.05 27.02 12.12
CA GLU A 152 -6.51 28.35 12.37
C GLU A 152 -6.46 29.19 11.08
N PRO A 153 -6.79 30.49 11.15
CA PRO A 153 -6.60 31.39 10.03
C PRO A 153 -5.17 31.39 9.47
N GLY A 154 -5.04 31.65 8.17
CA GLY A 154 -3.75 31.73 7.50
C GLY A 154 -3.76 31.21 6.07
N ASP A 155 -2.57 31.18 5.47
CA ASP A 155 -2.42 30.78 4.07
C ASP A 155 -2.38 29.26 3.94
N TYR A 156 -3.18 28.73 3.02
CA TYR A 156 -3.27 27.30 2.75
C TYR A 156 -3.33 27.02 1.25
N TYR A 157 -2.65 25.95 0.85
CA TYR A 157 -2.91 25.21 -0.38
C TYR A 157 -3.96 24.15 -0.06
N ILE A 158 -5.09 24.18 -0.75
CA ILE A 158 -6.19 23.24 -0.53
C ILE A 158 -6.54 22.47 -1.80
N GLN A 159 -6.95 21.22 -1.63
CA GLN A 159 -7.30 20.34 -2.74
C GLN A 159 -8.34 19.31 -2.30
N ALA A 160 -9.30 19.03 -3.17
CA ALA A 160 -10.31 18.01 -2.94
C ALA A 160 -10.01 16.73 -3.73
N LEU A 161 -10.36 15.58 -3.16
CA LEU A 161 -10.27 14.27 -3.81
C LEU A 161 -11.46 13.40 -3.41
N LEU A 162 -12.08 12.74 -4.38
CA LEU A 162 -13.11 11.73 -4.19
C LEU A 162 -12.53 10.34 -4.45
N ASP A 163 -12.38 9.57 -3.37
CA ASP A 163 -12.03 8.15 -3.40
C ASP A 163 -13.28 7.30 -3.65
N HIS A 164 -13.49 6.88 -4.89
CA HIS A 164 -14.57 5.94 -5.28
C HIS A 164 -14.02 4.57 -5.69
N ASP A 165 -12.71 4.46 -5.97
CA ASP A 165 -12.02 3.18 -6.04
C ASP A 165 -11.85 2.59 -4.63
N ILE A 166 -12.93 1.96 -4.16
CA ILE A 166 -13.00 1.34 -2.83
C ILE A 166 -12.05 0.14 -2.67
N TYR A 167 -11.24 -0.22 -3.66
CA TYR A 167 -10.34 -1.38 -3.61
C TYR A 167 -8.87 -0.99 -3.43
N ALA A 168 -8.46 0.19 -3.89
CA ALA A 168 -7.09 0.70 -3.68
C ALA A 168 -6.91 1.23 -2.25
N SER A 169 -5.94 0.72 -1.48
CA SER A 169 -5.67 1.20 -0.10
C SER A 169 -5.42 2.71 -0.02
N ASP A 170 -4.71 3.25 -1.00
CA ASP A 170 -4.30 4.65 -1.05
C ASP A 170 -5.25 5.43 -1.96
N HIS A 171 -6.00 6.37 -1.37
CA HIS A 171 -6.95 7.25 -2.07
C HIS A 171 -6.29 8.02 -3.22
N ASN A 172 -4.99 8.30 -3.14
CA ASN A 172 -4.22 9.01 -4.14
C ASN A 172 -3.66 8.09 -5.26
N ARG A 173 -3.92 6.77 -5.16
CA ARG A 173 -3.54 5.77 -6.18
C ARG A 173 -4.75 5.04 -6.77
N GLY A 174 -5.95 5.25 -6.24
CA GLY A 174 -7.17 4.66 -6.76
C GLY A 174 -7.44 5.12 -8.19
N VAL A 175 -7.39 4.18 -9.13
CA VAL A 175 -7.52 4.49 -10.56
C VAL A 175 -8.95 4.96 -10.82
N GLY A 176 -9.09 6.09 -11.50
CA GLY A 176 -10.39 6.69 -11.73
C GLY A 176 -10.81 7.69 -10.65
N ASN A 177 -10.14 7.77 -9.50
CA ASN A 177 -10.50 8.73 -8.45
C ASN A 177 -10.45 10.17 -8.97
N PHE A 178 -11.43 10.97 -8.56
CA PHE A 178 -11.57 12.34 -9.03
C PHE A 178 -10.87 13.31 -8.09
N TYR A 179 -10.24 14.34 -8.60
CA TYR A 179 -9.61 15.37 -7.76
C TYR A 179 -9.71 16.76 -8.40
N SER A 180 -9.54 17.79 -7.57
CA SER A 180 -9.53 19.18 -8.01
C SER A 180 -8.12 19.67 -8.31
N GLN A 181 -8.02 20.81 -8.98
CA GLN A 181 -6.80 21.61 -8.95
C GLN A 181 -6.48 22.09 -7.51
N VAL A 182 -5.24 22.50 -7.30
CA VAL A 182 -4.79 23.12 -6.04
C VAL A 182 -5.21 24.59 -6.03
N HIS A 183 -5.75 25.06 -4.93
CA HIS A 183 -6.06 26.47 -4.70
C HIS A 183 -5.19 27.02 -3.57
N HIS A 184 -4.56 28.18 -3.78
CA HIS A 184 -3.84 28.93 -2.75
C HIS A 184 -4.76 30.03 -2.22
N ILE A 185 -5.10 29.96 -0.93
CA ILE A 185 -6.09 30.83 -0.30
C ILE A 185 -5.57 31.39 1.02
N HIS A 186 -6.15 32.49 1.46
CA HIS A 186 -6.09 32.91 2.85
C HIS A 186 -7.39 32.49 3.55
N TRP A 187 -7.31 31.51 4.45
CA TRP A 187 -8.43 31.07 5.26
C TRP A 187 -8.63 32.04 6.44
N THR A 188 -9.81 32.64 6.55
CA THR A 188 -10.11 33.61 7.63
C THR A 188 -10.85 33.00 8.82
N GLY A 189 -11.10 31.68 8.80
CA GLY A 189 -11.96 30.98 9.77
C GLY A 189 -13.36 30.74 9.23
N MET A 190 -14.05 29.74 9.79
CA MET A 190 -15.40 29.37 9.33
C MET A 190 -16.41 30.42 9.78
N THR A 191 -17.23 30.95 8.86
CA THR A 191 -18.30 31.88 9.25
C THR A 191 -19.41 31.15 10.00
N ALA A 192 -19.64 31.53 11.26
CA ALA A 192 -20.76 31.04 12.07
C ALA A 192 -22.06 31.73 11.64
N LYS A 193 -22.64 31.30 10.51
CA LYS A 193 -23.79 31.97 9.84
C LYS A 193 -23.44 33.42 9.45
N GLU A 194 -24.27 34.02 8.60
CA GLU A 194 -24.15 35.44 8.24
C GLU A 194 -24.20 36.28 9.52
N ASP A 195 -23.04 36.79 9.95
CA ASP A 195 -23.00 37.80 10.98
C ASP A 195 -23.57 39.08 10.36
N LYS A 196 -24.82 39.41 10.71
CA LYS A 196 -25.49 40.62 10.23
C LYS A 196 -24.81 41.92 10.71
N SER A 197 -23.81 41.84 11.59
CA SER A 197 -23.03 42.98 12.08
C SER A 197 -21.83 43.32 11.19
N THR A 198 -21.30 42.37 10.42
CA THR A 198 -20.20 42.62 9.48
C THR A 198 -20.75 42.72 8.06
N LYS A 199 -20.48 43.85 7.37
CA LYS A 199 -20.91 44.07 5.98
C LYS A 199 -20.13 43.22 4.94
N GLU A 200 -19.25 42.34 5.39
CA GLU A 200 -18.41 41.51 4.52
C GLU A 200 -19.16 40.23 4.13
N LYS A 201 -19.42 40.09 2.82
CA LYS A 201 -20.07 38.89 2.29
C LYS A 201 -19.14 37.68 2.48
N PRO A 202 -19.64 36.53 2.94
CA PRO A 202 -18.84 35.32 3.01
C PRO A 202 -18.37 34.92 1.62
N VAL A 203 -17.06 34.75 1.46
CA VAL A 203 -16.43 34.27 0.22
C VAL A 203 -16.31 32.76 0.33
N THR A 204 -17.17 32.08 -0.43
CA THR A 204 -17.15 30.62 -0.53
C THR A 204 -16.35 30.19 -1.75
N LEU A 205 -15.26 29.46 -1.54
CA LEU A 205 -14.54 28.81 -2.64
C LEU A 205 -15.23 27.49 -3.01
N GLU A 206 -15.43 27.26 -4.30
CA GLU A 206 -15.86 25.96 -4.84
C GLU A 206 -14.68 25.21 -5.44
N LEU A 207 -14.34 24.03 -4.89
CA LEU A 207 -13.37 23.10 -5.47
C LEU A 207 -14.09 22.16 -6.44
N ILE A 208 -13.65 22.17 -7.70
CA ILE A 208 -14.26 21.37 -8.77
C ILE A 208 -13.43 20.12 -8.99
N LEU A 209 -14.02 18.94 -8.79
CA LEU A 209 -13.40 17.65 -9.13
C LEU A 209 -13.54 17.42 -10.63
N ASN A 210 -12.51 17.75 -11.39
CA ASN A 210 -12.47 17.67 -12.86
C ASN A 210 -11.21 16.98 -13.39
N GLN A 211 -10.39 16.41 -12.51
CA GLN A 211 -9.25 15.59 -12.90
C GLN A 211 -9.46 14.16 -12.41
N VAL A 212 -8.78 13.20 -13.05
CA VAL A 212 -8.91 11.76 -12.77
C VAL A 212 -7.53 11.16 -12.57
N ILE A 213 -7.36 10.32 -11.55
CA ILE A 213 -6.13 9.57 -11.34
C ILE A 213 -6.01 8.51 -12.45
N PRO A 214 -4.99 8.59 -13.32
CA PRO A 214 -4.86 7.66 -14.43
C PRO A 214 -4.31 6.31 -13.97
N GLU A 215 -4.62 5.26 -14.72
CA GLU A 215 -3.91 3.99 -14.58
C GLU A 215 -2.44 4.17 -14.96
N LYS A 216 -1.52 3.69 -14.12
CA LYS A 216 -0.09 3.74 -14.41
C LYS A 216 0.32 2.50 -15.18
N ALA A 217 0.83 2.69 -16.39
CA ALA A 217 1.42 1.61 -17.19
C ALA A 217 2.53 0.89 -16.41
N PHE A 218 2.47 -0.44 -16.37
CA PHE A 218 3.50 -1.23 -15.69
C PHE A 218 4.85 -1.07 -16.42
N PRO A 219 5.96 -0.85 -15.69
CA PRO A 219 7.27 -0.66 -16.31
C PRO A 219 7.85 -2.03 -16.71
N GLU A 220 7.33 -2.62 -17.77
CA GLU A 220 7.77 -3.91 -18.29
C GLU A 220 9.14 -3.80 -18.99
N SER A 221 9.97 -4.82 -18.86
CA SER A 221 11.21 -4.98 -19.63
C SER A 221 11.47 -6.45 -19.94
N ASP A 222 12.60 -6.77 -20.58
CA ASP A 222 13.02 -8.16 -20.76
C ASP A 222 13.29 -8.86 -19.42
N TRP A 223 13.64 -8.10 -18.37
CA TRP A 223 14.10 -8.63 -17.10
C TRP A 223 13.06 -8.57 -15.99
N VAL A 224 11.97 -7.81 -16.18
CA VAL A 224 10.83 -7.83 -15.26
C VAL A 224 9.50 -7.87 -16.02
N LYS A 225 8.67 -8.84 -15.67
CA LYS A 225 7.38 -9.13 -16.30
C LYS A 225 6.24 -8.94 -15.30
N LYS A 226 5.07 -8.50 -15.77
CA LYS A 226 3.84 -8.50 -14.97
C LYS A 226 3.17 -9.85 -15.10
N LEU A 227 2.75 -10.44 -13.99
CA LEU A 227 1.86 -11.60 -13.98
C LEU A 227 0.55 -11.21 -13.31
N ILE A 228 -0.55 -11.51 -14.00
CA ILE A 228 -1.92 -11.31 -13.52
C ILE A 228 -2.60 -12.67 -13.56
N ILE A 229 -3.24 -13.05 -12.46
CA ILE A 229 -4.01 -14.28 -12.36
C ILE A 229 -5.40 -13.99 -11.79
N TYR A 230 -6.40 -14.72 -12.25
CA TYR A 230 -7.68 -14.81 -11.56
C TYR A 230 -7.51 -15.64 -10.29
N SER A 231 -8.05 -15.17 -9.16
CA SER A 231 -8.08 -15.93 -7.91
C SER A 231 -9.51 -16.42 -7.64
N PRO A 232 -9.83 -17.71 -7.90
CA PRO A 232 -11.10 -18.29 -7.50
C PRO A 232 -11.38 -18.16 -6.00
N ARG A 233 -10.37 -18.36 -5.15
CA ARG A 233 -10.52 -18.29 -3.68
C ARG A 233 -10.90 -16.90 -3.20
N LEU A 234 -10.17 -15.87 -3.65
CA LEU A 234 -10.49 -14.50 -3.26
C LEU A 234 -11.78 -14.04 -3.92
N SER A 235 -12.07 -14.50 -5.14
CA SER A 235 -13.31 -14.11 -5.82
C SER A 235 -14.55 -14.66 -5.13
N LEU A 236 -14.49 -15.92 -4.69
CA LEU A 236 -15.55 -16.54 -3.90
C LEU A 236 -15.74 -15.81 -2.57
N PHE A 237 -14.65 -15.46 -1.87
CA PHE A 237 -14.71 -14.74 -0.60
C PHE A 237 -15.30 -13.34 -0.75
N HIS A 238 -14.85 -12.58 -1.75
CA HIS A 238 -15.27 -11.18 -1.96
C HIS A 238 -16.59 -11.04 -2.73
N GLY A 239 -17.16 -12.13 -3.25
CA GLY A 239 -18.39 -12.11 -4.05
C GLY A 239 -18.26 -11.37 -5.39
N ARG A 240 -17.03 -11.24 -5.92
CA ARG A 240 -16.71 -10.54 -7.17
C ARG A 240 -15.43 -11.09 -7.77
N GLU A 241 -15.16 -10.77 -9.04
CA GLU A 241 -13.86 -11.09 -9.62
C GLU A 241 -12.71 -10.38 -8.87
N VAL A 242 -11.69 -11.16 -8.49
CA VAL A 242 -10.44 -10.68 -7.90
C VAL A 242 -9.28 -11.20 -8.74
N LEU A 243 -8.50 -10.24 -9.25
CA LEU A 243 -7.24 -10.50 -9.94
C LEU A 243 -6.06 -10.26 -8.99
N SER A 244 -5.15 -11.21 -8.91
CA SER A 244 -3.91 -11.09 -8.16
C SER A 244 -2.78 -10.69 -9.10
N HIS A 245 -1.98 -9.70 -8.69
CA HIS A 245 -0.91 -9.13 -9.50
C HIS A 245 0.44 -9.31 -8.81
N VAL A 246 1.45 -9.73 -9.57
CA VAL A 246 2.84 -9.77 -9.12
C VAL A 246 3.78 -9.30 -10.23
N SER A 247 4.99 -8.94 -9.86
CA SER A 247 6.09 -8.74 -10.81
C SER A 247 7.07 -9.90 -10.70
N VAL A 248 7.60 -10.38 -11.81
CA VAL A 248 8.62 -11.44 -11.82
C VAL A 248 9.88 -10.89 -12.46
N SER A 249 10.96 -10.83 -11.67
CA SER A 249 12.29 -10.48 -12.15
C SER A 249 13.09 -11.75 -12.47
N LEU A 250 13.70 -11.75 -13.66
CA LEU A 250 14.43 -12.87 -14.22
C LEU A 250 15.95 -12.72 -13.97
N PRO A 251 16.66 -13.83 -13.70
CA PRO A 251 18.11 -13.81 -13.44
C PRO A 251 18.93 -13.47 -14.70
N ALA A 252 20.20 -13.08 -14.50
CA ALA A 252 21.07 -12.59 -15.57
C ALA A 252 21.26 -13.62 -16.69
N SER A 253 21.43 -14.90 -16.35
CA SER A 253 21.63 -16.00 -17.31
C SER A 253 20.34 -16.53 -17.94
N TYR A 254 19.16 -15.97 -17.62
CA TYR A 254 17.87 -16.58 -17.98
C TYR A 254 17.75 -16.84 -19.48
N TYR A 255 18.12 -15.89 -20.34
CA TYR A 255 17.99 -16.03 -21.79
C TYR A 255 19.15 -16.82 -22.42
N ASP A 256 20.34 -16.78 -21.83
CA ASP A 256 21.54 -17.47 -22.34
C ASP A 256 21.57 -18.96 -21.95
N GLN A 257 20.81 -19.37 -20.93
CA GLN A 257 20.74 -20.74 -20.42
C GLN A 257 19.29 -21.26 -20.45
N PRO A 258 18.74 -21.59 -21.63
CA PRO A 258 17.30 -21.83 -21.82
C PRO A 258 16.77 -23.09 -21.13
N THR A 259 17.64 -24.04 -20.76
CA THR A 259 17.28 -25.28 -20.07
C THR A 259 17.43 -25.18 -18.54
N ARG A 260 18.13 -24.16 -18.04
CA ARG A 260 18.39 -24.00 -16.61
C ARG A 260 17.13 -23.63 -15.86
N ARG A 261 16.95 -24.26 -14.69
CA ARG A 261 15.93 -23.91 -13.69
C ARG A 261 16.58 -23.18 -12.51
N TYR A 262 15.82 -22.28 -11.89
CA TYR A 262 16.31 -21.35 -10.88
C TYR A 262 15.51 -21.47 -9.57
N PRO A 263 16.15 -21.33 -8.40
CA PRO A 263 15.45 -21.09 -7.15
C PRO A 263 14.72 -19.73 -7.18
N VAL A 264 13.75 -19.57 -6.28
CA VAL A 264 12.85 -18.41 -6.24
C VAL A 264 12.94 -17.68 -4.90
N ILE A 265 13.06 -16.35 -4.95
CA ILE A 265 12.88 -15.49 -3.78
C ILE A 265 11.58 -14.70 -3.94
N TYR A 266 10.64 -14.95 -3.03
CA TYR A 266 9.41 -14.17 -2.87
C TYR A 266 9.73 -12.94 -2.01
N VAL A 267 9.76 -11.77 -2.64
CA VAL A 267 10.05 -10.49 -1.98
C VAL A 267 8.74 -9.79 -1.69
N ILE A 268 8.43 -9.59 -0.42
CA ILE A 268 7.16 -9.01 0.05
C ILE A 268 7.38 -7.54 0.40
N SER A 269 6.52 -6.67 -0.13
CA SER A 269 6.51 -5.25 0.17
C SER A 269 6.31 -4.97 1.66
N GLY A 270 6.85 -3.86 2.17
CA GLY A 270 6.32 -3.24 3.38
C GLY A 270 4.99 -2.53 3.11
N PHE A 271 4.41 -1.91 4.12
CA PHE A 271 3.20 -1.10 3.96
C PHE A 271 3.39 0.00 2.90
N GLY A 272 2.35 0.22 2.07
CA GLY A 272 2.36 1.17 0.96
C GLY A 272 3.22 0.78 -0.27
N GLY A 273 4.02 -0.30 -0.19
CA GLY A 273 4.76 -0.84 -1.33
C GLY A 273 3.85 -1.57 -2.32
N THR A 274 4.23 -1.61 -3.59
CA THR A 274 3.43 -2.24 -4.67
C THR A 274 4.32 -3.07 -5.59
N TYR A 275 3.76 -4.06 -6.27
CA TYR A 275 4.52 -4.87 -7.25
C TYR A 275 5.11 -3.96 -8.35
N HIS A 276 4.40 -2.88 -8.67
CA HIS A 276 4.80 -1.86 -9.63
C HIS A 276 6.01 -1.04 -9.15
N SER A 277 5.99 -0.51 -7.91
CA SER A 277 7.10 0.29 -7.39
C SER A 277 8.36 -0.55 -7.17
N MET A 278 8.19 -1.82 -6.78
CA MET A 278 9.31 -2.76 -6.61
C MET A 278 9.95 -3.15 -7.95
N ALA A 279 9.16 -3.33 -9.03
CA ALA A 279 9.65 -3.70 -10.36
C ALA A 279 10.70 -2.72 -10.91
N ARG A 280 10.61 -1.43 -10.55
CA ARG A 280 11.54 -0.38 -11.01
C ARG A 280 13.01 -0.66 -10.67
N ARG A 281 13.28 -1.50 -9.66
CA ARG A 281 14.64 -1.90 -9.27
C ARG A 281 15.25 -2.96 -10.19
N TYR A 282 14.44 -3.58 -11.05
CA TYR A 282 14.80 -4.76 -11.84
C TYR A 282 14.58 -4.57 -13.35
N LEU A 283 14.52 -3.31 -13.81
CA LEU A 283 14.27 -3.00 -15.24
C LEU A 283 15.43 -3.38 -16.15
N LYS A 284 16.66 -3.32 -15.63
CA LYS A 284 17.88 -3.65 -16.35
C LYS A 284 18.28 -5.10 -16.07
N GLN A 285 19.15 -5.64 -16.92
CA GLN A 285 19.77 -6.93 -16.68
C GLN A 285 20.38 -6.96 -15.28
N PRO A 286 20.06 -7.96 -14.44
CA PRO A 286 20.71 -8.12 -13.16
C PRO A 286 22.22 -8.33 -13.36
N ALA A 287 23.03 -7.82 -12.44
CA ALA A 287 24.42 -8.25 -12.38
C ALA A 287 24.48 -9.76 -12.09
N PRO A 288 25.43 -10.50 -12.67
CA PRO A 288 25.74 -11.86 -12.24
C PRO A 288 25.99 -11.89 -10.72
N PRO A 289 25.59 -12.96 -10.04
CA PRO A 289 25.85 -13.08 -8.60
C PRO A 289 27.35 -13.23 -8.36
N GLU A 290 27.79 -13.03 -7.11
CA GLU A 290 29.18 -13.31 -6.74
C GLU A 290 29.49 -14.80 -6.92
N GLU A 291 30.77 -15.14 -7.08
CA GLU A 291 31.21 -16.54 -7.22
C GLU A 291 30.66 -17.42 -6.09
N GLY A 292 30.20 -18.62 -6.45
CA GLY A 292 29.57 -19.55 -5.51
C GLY A 292 28.17 -19.18 -5.04
N GLN A 293 27.54 -18.13 -5.57
CA GLN A 293 26.15 -17.77 -5.26
C GLN A 293 25.17 -18.20 -6.37
N ALA A 294 23.94 -18.50 -5.97
CA ALA A 294 22.88 -18.85 -6.90
C ALA A 294 22.28 -17.61 -7.57
N GLU A 295 21.80 -17.80 -8.79
CA GLU A 295 20.89 -16.86 -9.45
C GLU A 295 19.45 -17.19 -9.06
N PHE A 296 18.65 -16.16 -8.79
CA PHE A 296 17.26 -16.33 -8.36
C PHE A 296 16.30 -15.67 -9.33
N ILE A 297 15.19 -16.34 -9.60
CA ILE A 297 13.96 -15.65 -10.00
C ILE A 297 13.44 -14.91 -8.76
N ARG A 298 13.00 -13.66 -8.92
CA ARG A 298 12.38 -12.90 -7.82
C ARG A 298 10.93 -12.62 -8.13
N VAL A 299 10.04 -13.09 -7.27
CA VAL A 299 8.61 -12.77 -7.35
C VAL A 299 8.32 -11.64 -6.36
N LEU A 300 7.98 -10.47 -6.89
CA LEU A 300 7.70 -9.27 -6.12
C LEU A 300 6.21 -9.25 -5.79
N LEU A 301 5.94 -9.56 -4.53
CA LEU A 301 4.62 -9.63 -3.93
C LEU A 301 4.29 -8.28 -3.30
N ASP A 302 3.16 -7.67 -3.67
CA ASP A 302 2.60 -6.63 -2.81
C ASP A 302 1.53 -7.19 -1.89
N GLY A 303 1.43 -6.57 -0.72
CA GLY A 303 0.40 -6.89 0.26
C GLY A 303 -0.77 -5.92 0.22
N GLN A 304 -0.98 -5.16 -0.86
CA GLN A 304 -1.97 -4.07 -0.83
C GLN A 304 -3.39 -4.58 -1.10
N CYS A 305 -4.34 -4.13 -0.30
CA CYS A 305 -5.76 -4.38 -0.49
C CYS A 305 -6.58 -3.19 0.00
N LYS A 306 -7.92 -3.34 -0.06
CA LYS A 306 -8.90 -2.39 0.45
C LYS A 306 -8.45 -1.74 1.77
N TRP A 307 -8.04 -2.52 2.77
CA TRP A 307 -7.80 -2.02 4.14
C TRP A 307 -6.36 -1.58 4.44
N GLY A 308 -5.44 -1.69 3.47
CA GLY A 308 -4.01 -1.47 3.68
C GLY A 308 -3.22 -2.74 3.38
N HIS A 309 -2.22 -3.06 4.20
CA HIS A 309 -1.39 -4.25 4.00
C HIS A 309 -2.07 -5.52 4.56
N HIS A 310 -2.40 -6.50 3.72
CA HIS A 310 -3.11 -7.72 4.14
C HIS A 310 -2.20 -8.83 4.71
N ALA A 311 -0.90 -8.57 4.79
CA ALA A 311 0.13 -9.40 5.43
C ALA A 311 0.24 -10.87 4.94
N TYR A 312 -0.37 -11.18 3.79
CA TYR A 312 -0.60 -12.55 3.31
C TYR A 312 -1.23 -13.49 4.35
N ALA A 313 -1.95 -12.95 5.33
CA ALA A 313 -2.71 -13.74 6.28
C ALA A 313 -4.09 -14.10 5.73
N ASP A 314 -4.54 -15.32 6.02
CA ASP A 314 -5.92 -15.71 5.79
C ASP A 314 -6.74 -15.10 6.92
N SER A 315 -7.47 -14.01 6.64
CA SER A 315 -8.21 -13.27 7.67
C SER A 315 -9.70 -13.15 7.37
N ALA A 316 -10.48 -12.90 8.44
CA ALA A 316 -11.92 -12.74 8.37
C ALA A 316 -12.37 -11.58 7.48
N THR A 317 -11.52 -10.57 7.29
CA THR A 317 -11.85 -9.36 6.52
C THR A 317 -11.18 -9.33 5.15
N ASN A 318 -9.93 -9.83 5.03
CA ASN A 318 -9.16 -9.76 3.78
C ASN A 318 -9.32 -11.02 2.91
N GLY A 319 -9.86 -12.10 3.48
CA GLY A 319 -10.02 -13.40 2.83
C GLY A 319 -8.75 -14.24 2.89
N PRO A 320 -8.74 -15.39 2.19
CA PRO A 320 -7.66 -16.38 2.24
C PRO A 320 -6.43 -15.97 1.39
N ARG A 321 -5.73 -14.89 1.78
CA ARG A 321 -4.63 -14.29 1.02
C ARG A 321 -3.41 -15.19 0.92
N GLY A 322 -3.02 -15.84 2.02
CA GLY A 322 -1.92 -16.78 2.04
C GLY A 322 -2.24 -18.04 1.22
N ALA A 323 -3.47 -18.56 1.36
CA ALA A 323 -3.86 -19.75 0.61
C ALA A 323 -3.99 -19.46 -0.89
N SER A 324 -4.46 -18.27 -1.29
CA SER A 324 -4.44 -17.84 -2.69
C SER A 324 -3.02 -17.76 -3.24
N LEU A 325 -2.07 -17.16 -2.50
CA LEU A 325 -0.66 -17.15 -2.91
C LEU A 325 -0.15 -18.58 -3.12
N VAL A 326 -0.30 -19.44 -2.12
CA VAL A 326 0.31 -20.78 -2.11
C VAL A 326 -0.32 -21.74 -3.11
N GLN A 327 -1.63 -21.69 -3.28
CA GLN A 327 -2.37 -22.69 -4.05
C GLN A 327 -2.73 -22.23 -5.46
N GLU A 328 -2.63 -20.93 -5.76
CA GLU A 328 -2.99 -20.36 -7.06
C GLU A 328 -1.81 -19.66 -7.71
N MET A 329 -1.19 -18.69 -7.03
CA MET A 329 -0.11 -17.88 -7.62
C MET A 329 1.21 -18.63 -7.80
N ILE A 330 1.69 -19.33 -6.77
CA ILE A 330 2.96 -20.07 -6.85
C ILE A 330 2.94 -21.14 -7.95
N PRO A 331 1.90 -21.98 -8.08
CA PRO A 331 1.80 -22.93 -9.20
C PRO A 331 1.85 -22.25 -10.57
N GLU A 332 1.23 -21.08 -10.73
CA GLU A 332 1.25 -20.36 -12.01
C GLU A 332 2.63 -19.75 -12.30
N VAL A 333 3.35 -19.28 -11.28
CA VAL A 333 4.76 -18.88 -11.43
C VAL A 333 5.61 -20.07 -11.87
N ASP A 334 5.48 -21.22 -11.21
CA ASP A 334 6.25 -22.42 -11.54
C ASP A 334 5.93 -22.97 -12.94
N ARG A 335 4.71 -22.76 -13.42
CA ARG A 335 4.28 -23.14 -14.78
C ARG A 335 4.86 -22.21 -15.86
N ARG A 336 4.92 -20.89 -15.59
CA ARG A 336 5.34 -19.88 -16.59
C ARG A 336 6.84 -19.65 -16.62
N TYR A 337 7.52 -19.84 -15.51
CA TYR A 337 8.93 -19.54 -15.36
C TYR A 337 9.71 -20.82 -15.03
N ARG A 338 10.99 -20.85 -15.39
CA ARG A 338 11.87 -22.01 -15.17
C ARG A 338 12.31 -22.07 -13.70
N THR A 339 11.36 -22.29 -12.79
CA THR A 339 11.65 -22.44 -11.37
C THR A 339 12.07 -23.88 -11.04
N VAL A 340 12.80 -24.05 -9.94
CA VAL A 340 12.94 -25.33 -9.24
C VAL A 340 11.75 -25.44 -8.29
N ALA A 341 10.77 -26.28 -8.64
CA ALA A 341 9.49 -26.37 -7.96
C ALA A 341 9.53 -27.17 -6.64
N ALA A 342 10.53 -26.90 -5.78
CA ALA A 342 10.75 -27.58 -4.50
C ALA A 342 10.68 -26.58 -3.34
N ARG A 343 10.19 -27.04 -2.17
CA ARG A 343 10.16 -26.24 -0.93
C ARG A 343 11.54 -25.62 -0.63
N THR A 344 12.58 -26.43 -0.69
CA THR A 344 13.98 -26.06 -0.42
C THR A 344 14.60 -25.11 -1.45
N ALA A 345 13.89 -24.80 -2.54
CA ALA A 345 14.28 -23.82 -3.54
C ALA A 345 13.38 -22.57 -3.55
N ARG A 346 12.47 -22.42 -2.59
CA ARG A 346 11.59 -21.25 -2.43
C ARG A 346 11.86 -20.54 -1.10
N PHE A 347 12.33 -19.30 -1.18
CA PHE A 347 12.64 -18.47 -0.01
C PHE A 347 11.73 -17.25 0.04
N ALA A 348 11.41 -16.78 1.25
CA ALA A 348 10.62 -15.57 1.45
C ALA A 348 11.45 -14.49 2.14
N THR A 349 11.29 -13.24 1.73
CA THR A 349 11.94 -12.10 2.38
C THR A 349 11.05 -10.87 2.36
N GLY A 350 11.19 -10.02 3.37
CA GLY A 350 10.43 -8.78 3.44
C GLY A 350 10.92 -7.86 4.54
N HIS A 351 10.35 -6.67 4.56
CA HIS A 351 10.66 -5.63 5.52
C HIS A 351 9.38 -5.03 6.11
N SER A 352 9.37 -4.67 7.41
CA SER A 352 8.17 -4.14 8.07
C SER A 352 7.02 -5.16 7.99
N SER A 353 5.85 -4.77 7.49
CA SER A 353 4.73 -5.67 7.20
C SER A 353 5.09 -6.84 6.29
N GLY A 354 6.02 -6.64 5.35
CA GLY A 354 6.55 -7.73 4.53
C GLY A 354 7.45 -8.68 5.32
N GLY A 355 8.15 -8.17 6.34
CA GLY A 355 8.96 -8.96 7.26
C GLY A 355 8.10 -9.83 8.17
N TRP A 356 6.97 -9.30 8.64
CA TRP A 356 5.97 -10.11 9.33
C TRP A 356 5.37 -11.17 8.38
N SER A 357 5.02 -10.76 7.16
CA SER A 357 4.42 -11.65 6.14
C SER A 357 5.30 -12.85 5.80
N CYS A 358 6.62 -12.66 5.64
CA CYS A 358 7.50 -13.78 5.30
C CYS A 358 7.61 -14.80 6.45
N LEU A 359 7.62 -14.34 7.70
CA LEU A 359 7.60 -15.22 8.89
C LEU A 359 6.25 -15.93 9.01
N TRP A 360 5.14 -15.20 8.80
CA TRP A 360 3.80 -15.78 8.78
C TRP A 360 3.66 -16.90 7.76
N LEU A 361 4.14 -16.67 6.53
CA LEU A 361 4.13 -17.67 5.46
C LEU A 361 4.99 -18.88 5.80
N GLN A 362 6.20 -18.68 6.36
CA GLN A 362 7.05 -19.79 6.80
C GLN A 362 6.40 -20.66 7.88
N VAL A 363 5.64 -20.04 8.78
CA VAL A 363 5.02 -20.70 9.93
C VAL A 363 3.70 -21.39 9.57
N ASN A 364 2.89 -20.80 8.67
CA ASN A 364 1.56 -21.34 8.31
C ASN A 364 1.54 -22.13 7.00
N TYR A 365 2.55 -21.95 6.15
CA TYR A 365 2.74 -22.71 4.91
C TYR A 365 4.14 -23.37 4.88
N PRO A 366 4.52 -24.13 5.92
CA PRO A 366 5.89 -24.62 6.08
C PRO A 366 6.30 -25.64 5.02
N ASP A 367 5.34 -26.24 4.29
CA ASP A 367 5.59 -27.14 3.16
C ASP A 367 5.92 -26.41 1.85
N THR A 368 5.67 -25.11 1.78
CA THR A 368 5.87 -24.31 0.56
C THR A 368 7.22 -23.61 0.56
N PHE A 369 7.65 -23.09 1.71
CA PHE A 369 8.85 -22.26 1.85
C PHE A 369 9.96 -22.98 2.62
N GLY A 370 11.17 -22.93 2.05
CA GLY A 370 12.39 -23.50 2.61
C GLY A 370 13.09 -22.58 3.61
N GLY A 371 12.74 -21.30 3.66
CA GLY A 371 13.25 -20.36 4.66
C GLY A 371 12.71 -18.95 4.51
N ALA A 372 12.76 -18.20 5.62
CA ALA A 372 12.38 -16.79 5.69
C ALA A 372 13.52 -15.91 6.19
N TRP A 373 13.72 -14.79 5.51
CA TRP A 373 14.68 -13.73 5.85
C TRP A 373 13.94 -12.41 6.06
N SER A 374 13.68 -12.09 7.33
CA SER A 374 12.88 -10.96 7.76
C SER A 374 13.74 -9.79 8.21
N THR A 375 13.32 -8.56 7.92
CA THR A 375 13.99 -7.35 8.42
C THR A 375 12.99 -6.41 9.07
N SER A 376 13.22 -6.04 10.32
CA SER A 376 12.29 -5.24 11.13
C SER A 376 10.81 -5.64 10.95
N PRO A 377 10.42 -6.91 11.20
CA PRO A 377 9.02 -7.31 11.07
C PRO A 377 8.10 -6.49 11.98
N ASP A 378 6.84 -6.29 11.56
CA ASP A 378 5.76 -5.85 12.49
C ASP A 378 5.67 -6.81 13.69
N SER A 379 4.96 -6.44 14.77
CA SER A 379 4.96 -7.19 16.03
C SER A 379 4.65 -8.69 15.83
N VAL A 380 5.69 -9.50 16.02
CA VAL A 380 5.64 -10.98 15.92
C VAL A 380 5.21 -11.65 17.23
N ASP A 381 5.06 -10.86 18.30
CA ASP A 381 4.61 -11.27 19.63
C ASP A 381 3.77 -10.14 20.24
N PHE A 382 2.54 -10.43 20.64
CA PHE A 382 1.61 -9.42 21.16
C PHE A 382 1.73 -9.17 22.67
N ARG A 383 2.67 -9.82 23.35
CA ARG A 383 3.17 -9.34 24.66
C ARG A 383 3.98 -8.05 24.51
N ASP A 384 4.41 -7.72 23.29
CA ASP A 384 5.05 -6.46 22.94
C ASP A 384 4.51 -5.93 21.60
N TYR A 385 3.32 -5.35 21.66
CA TYR A 385 2.73 -4.60 20.56
C TYR A 385 3.14 -3.13 20.67
N GLN A 386 4.36 -2.83 20.19
CA GLN A 386 4.99 -1.51 20.26
C GLN A 386 5.01 -0.96 21.70
N ASN A 387 5.63 -1.72 22.61
CA ASN A 387 5.70 -1.49 24.06
C ASN A 387 4.38 -1.65 24.85
N VAL A 388 3.33 -2.23 24.26
CA VAL A 388 2.10 -2.55 25.00
C VAL A 388 1.88 -4.05 25.02
N ASN A 389 1.74 -4.62 26.22
CA ASN A 389 1.34 -6.02 26.39
C ASN A 389 -0.16 -6.15 26.19
N LEU A 390 -0.60 -6.65 25.03
CA LEU A 390 -2.02 -6.82 24.73
C LEU A 390 -2.70 -7.89 25.60
N TYR A 391 -1.92 -8.76 26.26
CA TYR A 391 -2.43 -9.80 27.15
C TYR A 391 -2.49 -9.38 28.63
N ALA A 392 -2.19 -8.12 28.95
CA ALA A 392 -2.20 -7.63 30.33
C ALA A 392 -3.59 -7.75 30.98
N GLN A 393 -3.59 -7.92 32.31
CA GLN A 393 -4.78 -7.96 33.17
C GLN A 393 -4.50 -7.11 34.42
N PRO A 394 -5.21 -5.98 34.62
CA PRO A 394 -6.24 -5.40 33.75
C PRO A 394 -5.71 -4.96 32.37
N PRO A 395 -6.58 -4.80 31.35
CA PRO A 395 -6.15 -4.35 30.02
C PRO A 395 -5.54 -2.95 30.06
N LEU A 396 -4.46 -2.76 29.29
CA LEU A 396 -3.75 -1.48 29.18
C LEU A 396 -4.37 -0.57 28.12
N SER A 397 -4.05 0.73 28.21
CA SER A 397 -4.35 1.69 27.15
C SER A 397 -3.20 1.75 26.14
N LEU A 398 -3.52 1.85 24.85
CA LEU A 398 -2.57 2.21 23.80
C LEU A 398 -2.21 3.70 23.83
N TYR A 399 -3.04 4.54 24.44
CA TYR A 399 -2.84 6.00 24.43
C TYR A 399 -2.02 6.47 25.62
N TYR A 400 -2.26 5.87 26.79
CA TYR A 400 -1.64 6.31 28.03
C TYR A 400 -0.97 5.14 28.76
N ASP A 401 0.14 5.40 29.43
CA ASP A 401 0.74 4.46 30.36
C ASP A 401 0.08 4.53 31.75
N GLU A 402 0.58 3.72 32.66
CA GLU A 402 0.08 3.60 34.03
C GLU A 402 0.28 4.88 34.86
N GLN A 403 1.14 5.80 34.41
CA GLN A 403 1.34 7.12 35.00
C GLN A 403 0.45 8.19 34.36
N GLY A 404 -0.25 7.87 33.27
CA GLY A 404 -1.08 8.79 32.50
C GLY A 404 -0.33 9.52 31.39
N GLU A 405 0.93 9.15 31.11
CA GLU A 405 1.74 9.75 30.06
C GLU A 405 1.42 9.15 28.68
N LEU A 406 1.54 9.96 27.62
CA LEU A 406 1.21 9.52 26.27
C LEU A 406 2.19 8.45 25.76
N ARG A 407 1.64 7.34 25.25
CA ARG A 407 2.43 6.29 24.62
C ARG A 407 2.81 6.63 23.17
N PRO A 408 4.09 6.52 22.81
CA PRO A 408 4.52 6.75 21.45
C PRO A 408 4.28 5.52 20.56
N VAL A 409 3.94 5.76 19.29
CA VAL A 409 3.91 4.75 18.22
C VAL A 409 5.21 4.77 17.40
N ALA A 410 5.96 5.88 17.45
CA ALA A 410 7.26 5.97 16.78
C ALA A 410 8.28 6.85 17.53
N ARG A 411 9.57 6.59 17.30
CA ARG A 411 10.74 7.29 17.86
C ARG A 411 11.78 7.72 16.81
N ARG A 412 12.56 8.74 17.17
CA ARG A 412 13.79 9.13 16.46
C ARG A 412 15.00 8.94 17.37
N GLY A 413 15.73 7.86 17.17
CA GLY A 413 16.76 7.45 18.14
C GLY A 413 16.07 6.93 19.40
N THR A 414 16.29 7.58 20.54
CA THR A 414 15.60 7.28 21.80
C THR A 414 14.38 8.15 22.06
N GLU A 415 14.22 9.24 21.33
CA GLU A 415 13.18 10.24 21.59
C GLU A 415 11.85 9.88 20.94
N PRO A 416 10.72 9.93 21.67
CA PRO A 416 9.38 9.87 21.10
C PRO A 416 9.18 10.90 19.98
N TRP A 417 8.54 10.49 18.88
CA TRP A 417 8.29 11.35 17.72
C TRP A 417 6.82 11.38 17.30
N LEU A 418 6.12 10.26 17.44
CA LEU A 418 4.70 10.14 17.08
C LEU A 418 3.97 9.40 18.19
N TRP A 419 2.74 9.84 18.52
CA TRP A 419 1.94 9.30 19.62
C TRP A 419 0.70 8.58 19.12
N TYR A 420 0.30 7.53 19.85
CA TYR A 420 -0.81 6.66 19.44
C TYR A 420 -2.14 7.38 19.30
N GLU A 421 -2.50 8.28 20.23
CA GLU A 421 -3.78 8.99 20.18
C GLU A 421 -3.92 9.85 18.90
N PRO A 422 -3.04 10.84 18.63
CA PRO A 422 -3.17 11.64 17.42
C PRO A 422 -3.00 10.79 16.14
N PHE A 423 -2.10 9.81 16.13
CA PHE A 423 -1.93 8.93 14.97
C PHE A 423 -3.17 8.08 14.69
N GLY A 424 -3.79 7.51 15.73
CA GLY A 424 -5.03 6.75 15.60
C GLY A 424 -6.20 7.61 15.11
N ARG A 425 -6.33 8.85 15.60
CA ARG A 425 -7.34 9.80 15.09
C ARG A 425 -7.11 10.16 13.62
N MET A 426 -5.86 10.30 13.20
CA MET A 426 -5.49 10.49 11.80
C MET A 426 -5.88 9.27 10.95
N ASP A 427 -5.52 8.05 11.38
CA ASP A 427 -5.83 6.79 10.71
C ASP A 427 -7.36 6.59 10.57
N ASP A 428 -8.11 6.94 11.62
CA ASP A 428 -9.56 6.92 11.62
C ASP A 428 -10.16 7.92 10.61
N CYS A 429 -9.59 9.14 10.53
CA CYS A 429 -10.00 10.17 9.57
C CYS A 429 -9.64 9.81 8.12
N ILE A 430 -8.48 9.17 7.87
CA ILE A 430 -8.14 8.58 6.56
C ILE A 430 -9.25 7.60 6.18
N GLY A 431 -9.76 6.84 7.14
CA GLY A 431 -10.89 5.94 6.95
C GLY A 431 -10.41 4.56 6.54
N ARG A 432 -9.93 4.41 5.32
CA ARG A 432 -9.53 3.11 4.76
C ARG A 432 -8.10 3.18 4.26
N GLY A 433 -7.34 2.09 4.43
CA GLY A 433 -5.95 2.02 4.00
C GLY A 433 -4.96 2.65 4.96
N GLY A 434 -5.39 2.95 6.19
CA GLY A 434 -4.52 3.32 7.30
C GLY A 434 -3.74 2.12 7.87
N GLN A 435 -2.63 2.39 8.57
CA GLN A 435 -1.77 1.36 9.15
C GLN A 435 -2.47 0.61 10.26
N LEU A 436 -3.04 1.32 11.23
CA LEU A 436 -3.61 0.68 12.41
C LEU A 436 -4.87 -0.11 12.03
N LYS A 437 -5.72 0.48 11.18
CA LYS A 437 -6.86 -0.23 10.60
C LYS A 437 -6.46 -1.44 9.76
N SER A 438 -5.30 -1.42 9.12
CA SER A 438 -4.81 -2.60 8.40
C SER A 438 -4.52 -3.74 9.36
N PHE A 439 -3.95 -3.49 10.54
CA PHE A 439 -3.76 -4.52 11.57
C PHE A 439 -5.09 -5.09 12.06
N GLU A 440 -6.08 -4.23 12.34
CA GLU A 440 -7.43 -4.68 12.68
C GLU A 440 -8.06 -5.51 11.56
N ALA A 441 -7.88 -5.13 10.29
CA ALA A 441 -8.34 -5.92 9.13
C ALA A 441 -7.63 -7.28 8.97
N VAL A 442 -6.39 -7.40 9.42
CA VAL A 442 -5.64 -8.66 9.36
C VAL A 442 -5.98 -9.54 10.56
N PHE A 443 -6.06 -8.98 11.77
CA PHE A 443 -6.04 -9.77 13.01
C PHE A 443 -7.39 -9.88 13.72
N SER A 444 -8.31 -8.93 13.50
CA SER A 444 -9.64 -8.98 14.12
C SER A 444 -10.59 -9.91 13.38
N SER A 445 -11.61 -10.37 14.10
CA SER A 445 -12.82 -10.88 13.46
C SER A 445 -13.56 -9.75 12.73
N ALA A 446 -14.41 -10.11 11.78
CA ALA A 446 -15.36 -9.17 11.19
C ALA A 446 -16.58 -9.00 12.12
N ASP A 447 -17.10 -7.78 12.19
CA ASP A 447 -18.38 -7.48 12.84
C ASP A 447 -19.58 -7.87 11.96
N GLU A 448 -20.80 -7.56 12.43
CA GLU A 448 -22.04 -7.86 11.71
C GLU A 448 -22.19 -7.16 10.35
N PHE A 449 -21.39 -6.12 10.10
CA PHE A 449 -21.35 -5.37 8.84
C PHE A 449 -20.18 -5.77 7.94
N GLY A 450 -19.38 -6.76 8.35
CA GLY A 450 -18.17 -7.18 7.62
C GLY A 450 -16.99 -6.22 7.77
N LEU A 451 -17.02 -5.33 8.77
CA LEU A 451 -15.91 -4.44 9.11
C LEU A 451 -15.01 -5.10 10.17
N PRO A 452 -13.71 -4.81 10.20
CA PRO A 452 -12.86 -5.33 11.25
C PRO A 452 -13.23 -4.73 12.61
N GLN A 453 -13.35 -5.59 13.62
CA GLN A 453 -13.54 -5.13 15.00
C GLN A 453 -12.33 -4.32 15.46
N LEU A 454 -12.60 -3.24 16.20
CA LEU A 454 -11.57 -2.34 16.71
C LEU A 454 -10.83 -2.99 17.89
N LEU A 455 -9.50 -2.92 17.89
CA LEU A 455 -8.68 -3.52 18.96
C LEU A 455 -8.81 -2.76 20.29
N TRP A 456 -9.11 -1.46 20.24
CA TRP A 456 -9.22 -0.64 21.43
C TRP A 456 -10.33 0.41 21.30
N ASP A 457 -10.83 0.86 22.44
CA ASP A 457 -11.78 1.96 22.50
C ASP A 457 -11.13 3.28 22.08
N ARG A 458 -11.61 3.87 20.98
CA ARG A 458 -11.01 5.09 20.38
C ARG A 458 -11.06 6.34 21.26
N LYS A 459 -11.83 6.33 22.36
CA LYS A 459 -11.91 7.47 23.28
C LYS A 459 -10.90 7.34 24.41
N THR A 460 -10.67 6.14 24.91
CA THR A 460 -9.87 5.88 26.12
C THR A 460 -8.51 5.24 25.83
N GLY A 461 -8.34 4.65 24.64
CA GLY A 461 -7.18 3.86 24.27
C GLY A 461 -7.18 2.45 24.86
N VAL A 462 -8.14 2.09 25.72
CA VAL A 462 -8.16 0.80 26.44
C VAL A 462 -8.39 -0.35 25.46
N VAL A 463 -7.50 -1.35 25.51
CA VAL A 463 -7.54 -2.54 24.67
C VAL A 463 -8.76 -3.42 24.99
N ASP A 464 -9.44 -3.87 23.95
CA ASP A 464 -10.55 -4.83 24.03
C ASP A 464 -10.01 -6.27 24.07
N THR A 465 -10.08 -6.88 25.26
CA THR A 465 -9.61 -8.26 25.49
C THR A 465 -10.34 -9.32 24.65
N HIS A 466 -11.59 -9.07 24.23
CA HIS A 466 -12.34 -9.98 23.37
C HIS A 466 -11.73 -10.01 21.96
N VAL A 467 -11.33 -8.85 21.44
CA VAL A 467 -10.67 -8.72 20.15
C VAL A 467 -9.25 -9.29 20.21
N VAL A 468 -8.52 -9.06 21.31
CA VAL A 468 -7.19 -9.67 21.53
C VAL A 468 -7.21 -11.20 21.46
N ASN A 469 -8.29 -11.85 21.91
CA ASN A 469 -8.41 -13.30 21.79
C ASN A 469 -8.41 -13.78 20.32
N ALA A 470 -9.02 -13.02 19.41
CA ALA A 470 -8.95 -13.30 17.98
C ALA A 470 -7.52 -13.05 17.44
N TRP A 471 -6.90 -11.94 17.86
CA TRP A 471 -5.54 -11.57 17.47
C TRP A 471 -4.51 -12.63 17.85
N ARG A 472 -4.68 -13.35 18.96
CA ARG A 472 -3.79 -14.45 19.36
C ARG A 472 -3.60 -15.53 18.28
N ASN A 473 -4.53 -15.68 17.33
CA ASN A 473 -4.38 -16.59 16.18
C ASN A 473 -3.40 -16.09 15.10
N TYR A 474 -2.90 -14.87 15.25
CA TYR A 474 -1.93 -14.23 14.36
C TYR A 474 -0.61 -13.89 15.06
N ASP A 475 -0.51 -14.10 16.38
CA ASP A 475 0.73 -13.97 17.12
C ASP A 475 1.70 -15.09 16.70
N ILE A 476 2.68 -14.74 15.87
CA ILE A 476 3.63 -15.70 15.28
C ILE A 476 4.38 -16.47 16.36
N ASN A 477 4.79 -15.78 17.44
CA ASN A 477 5.53 -16.42 18.51
C ASN A 477 4.68 -17.47 19.26
N VAL A 478 3.46 -17.10 19.65
CA VAL A 478 2.50 -18.02 20.27
C VAL A 478 2.21 -19.23 19.37
N LEU A 479 2.07 -18.99 18.07
CA LEU A 479 1.82 -20.05 17.09
C LEU A 479 2.99 -21.02 16.91
N ILE A 480 4.23 -20.52 16.98
CA ILE A 480 5.44 -21.36 16.92
C ILE A 480 5.51 -22.22 18.18
N ASP A 481 5.40 -21.62 19.36
CA ASP A 481 5.47 -22.32 20.64
C ASP A 481 4.41 -23.44 20.73
N ARG A 482 3.15 -23.10 20.42
CA ARG A 482 2.03 -24.05 20.45
C ARG A 482 2.19 -25.21 19.46
N ARG A 483 2.80 -24.97 18.29
CA ARG A 483 2.86 -25.94 17.18
C ARG A 483 4.26 -26.53 16.95
N TRP A 484 5.22 -26.27 17.85
CA TRP A 484 6.63 -26.57 17.59
C TRP A 484 6.89 -28.02 17.18
N LYS A 485 6.27 -28.99 17.86
CA LYS A 485 6.43 -30.42 17.52
C LYS A 485 6.11 -30.74 16.05
N GLN A 486 5.11 -30.07 15.47
CA GLN A 486 4.74 -30.23 14.06
C GLN A 486 5.64 -29.40 13.14
N LEU A 487 6.07 -28.23 13.61
CA LEU A 487 6.83 -27.26 12.81
C LEU A 487 8.33 -27.53 12.77
N GLU A 488 8.91 -28.16 13.79
CA GLU A 488 10.35 -28.36 13.94
C GLU A 488 11.02 -28.91 12.67
N PRO A 489 10.53 -30.00 12.04
CA PRO A 489 11.20 -30.55 10.85
C PRO A 489 11.26 -29.58 9.66
N LYS A 490 10.40 -28.55 9.65
CA LYS A 490 10.26 -27.60 8.54
C LYS A 490 10.78 -26.20 8.90
N LEU A 491 10.87 -25.84 10.17
CA LEU A 491 11.30 -24.50 10.62
C LEU A 491 12.73 -24.50 11.17
N LYS A 492 13.26 -25.65 11.60
CA LYS A 492 14.60 -25.71 12.20
C LYS A 492 15.66 -25.22 11.21
N GLY A 493 16.41 -24.19 11.59
CA GLY A 493 17.42 -23.53 10.75
C GLY A 493 16.88 -22.63 9.63
N ASN A 494 15.55 -22.40 9.55
CA ASN A 494 14.92 -21.75 8.40
C ASN A 494 14.33 -20.35 8.72
N ILE A 495 14.56 -19.83 9.93
CA ILE A 495 14.11 -18.50 10.35
C ILE A 495 15.34 -17.60 10.52
N HIS A 496 15.37 -16.50 9.78
CA HIS A 496 16.41 -15.48 9.85
C HIS A 496 15.74 -14.12 10.06
N ILE A 497 16.16 -13.36 11.07
CA ILE A 497 15.60 -12.04 11.40
C ILE A 497 16.74 -11.07 11.67
N ALA A 498 16.73 -9.91 11.02
CA ALA A 498 17.55 -8.77 11.41
C ALA A 498 16.65 -7.65 11.94
N MET A 499 16.97 -7.13 13.12
CA MET A 499 16.21 -6.08 13.77
C MET A 499 17.16 -5.04 14.35
N GLY A 500 16.86 -3.76 14.16
CA GLY A 500 17.59 -2.69 14.84
C GLY A 500 17.15 -2.57 16.31
N ASP A 501 18.08 -2.33 17.23
CA ASP A 501 17.74 -2.11 18.65
C ASP A 501 17.12 -0.73 18.93
N LEU A 502 17.13 0.15 17.94
CA LEU A 502 16.47 1.47 17.94
C LEU A 502 15.41 1.55 16.83
N ASP A 503 14.65 0.47 16.60
CA ASP A 503 13.60 0.45 15.58
C ASP A 503 12.63 1.63 15.75
N THR A 504 12.32 2.31 14.64
CA THR A 504 11.54 3.54 14.63
C THR A 504 10.14 3.35 15.18
N PHE A 505 9.55 2.15 15.07
CA PHE A 505 8.16 1.87 15.46
C PHE A 505 8.06 0.98 16.70
N TYR A 506 9.14 0.85 17.47
CA TYR A 506 9.21 0.01 18.67
C TYR A 506 8.88 -1.47 18.41
N LEU A 507 9.28 -1.99 17.25
CA LEU A 507 9.03 -3.39 16.86
C LEU A 507 10.08 -4.35 17.44
N ASP A 508 11.18 -3.83 17.97
CA ASP A 508 12.31 -4.59 18.50
C ASP A 508 11.95 -5.45 19.71
N GLY A 509 11.07 -4.96 20.59
CA GLY A 509 10.60 -5.70 21.76
C GLY A 509 9.95 -7.03 21.40
N ALA A 510 9.09 -7.07 20.37
CA ALA A 510 8.48 -8.29 19.86
C ALA A 510 9.53 -9.31 19.34
N VAL A 511 10.59 -8.81 18.69
CA VAL A 511 11.70 -9.67 18.21
C VAL A 511 12.52 -10.23 19.36
N VAL A 512 12.70 -9.47 20.45
CA VAL A 512 13.32 -9.99 21.68
C VAL A 512 12.50 -11.14 22.28
N GLN A 513 11.16 -11.06 22.26
CA GLN A 513 10.31 -12.13 22.79
C GLN A 513 10.35 -13.41 21.95
N ILE A 514 10.26 -13.31 20.62
CA ILE A 514 10.34 -14.48 19.74
C ILE A 514 11.74 -15.11 19.77
N ARG A 515 12.80 -14.32 19.95
CA ARG A 515 14.17 -14.85 20.11
C ARG A 515 14.25 -15.79 21.30
N LYS A 516 13.81 -15.35 22.48
CA LYS A 516 13.82 -16.17 23.70
C LYS A 516 13.10 -17.50 23.49
N THR A 517 11.96 -17.46 22.78
CA THR A 517 11.16 -18.65 22.49
C THR A 517 11.91 -19.59 21.54
N LEU A 518 12.45 -19.07 20.44
CA LEU A 518 13.20 -19.84 19.45
C LEU A 518 14.51 -20.42 19.98
N GLU A 519 15.17 -19.74 20.92
CA GLU A 519 16.35 -20.25 21.65
C GLU A 519 15.97 -21.41 22.58
N ASN A 520 14.91 -21.26 23.37
CA ASN A 520 14.40 -22.32 24.26
C ASN A 520 14.00 -23.57 23.48
N LEU A 521 13.40 -23.40 22.29
CA LEU A 521 13.02 -24.48 21.40
C LEU A 521 14.21 -25.08 20.61
N LYS A 522 15.42 -24.53 20.75
CA LYS A 522 16.62 -24.92 19.99
C LYS A 522 16.36 -24.97 18.48
N SER A 523 15.65 -23.96 17.99
CA SER A 523 15.19 -23.87 16.61
C SER A 523 16.30 -23.67 15.58
N GLY A 524 17.48 -23.18 16.00
CA GLY A 524 18.56 -22.81 15.08
C GLY A 524 18.26 -21.55 14.25
N ALA A 525 17.32 -20.70 14.69
CA ALA A 525 17.04 -19.42 14.05
C ALA A 525 18.25 -18.45 14.16
N ASP A 526 18.54 -17.71 13.09
CA ASP A 526 19.56 -16.65 13.05
C ASP A 526 18.88 -15.29 13.30
N ILE A 527 18.97 -14.77 14.54
CA ILE A 527 18.33 -13.51 14.92
C ILE A 527 19.38 -12.48 15.33
N GLU A 528 19.62 -11.50 14.46
CA GLU A 528 20.62 -10.46 14.63
C GLU A 528 19.97 -9.16 15.15
N MET A 529 20.31 -8.74 16.38
CA MET A 529 20.02 -7.37 16.84
C MET A 529 21.16 -6.46 16.40
N LEU A 530 20.87 -5.48 15.55
CA LEU A 530 21.85 -4.54 15.02
C LEU A 530 21.89 -3.26 15.86
N ALA A 531 23.02 -3.03 16.52
CA ALA A 531 23.22 -1.88 17.39
C ALA A 531 23.12 -0.55 16.65
N GLY A 532 22.36 0.40 17.21
CA GLY A 532 22.15 1.74 16.69
C GLY A 532 21.37 1.82 15.38
N LYS A 533 20.82 0.69 14.90
CA LYS A 533 20.01 0.66 13.68
C LYS A 533 18.54 0.93 14.01
N ASN A 534 17.89 1.63 13.10
CA ASN A 534 16.46 1.91 13.13
C ASN A 534 15.75 1.22 11.96
N HIS A 535 14.44 1.46 11.86
CA HIS A 535 13.59 0.78 10.88
C HIS A 535 14.07 1.02 9.44
N GLY A 536 14.50 2.25 9.13
CA GLY A 536 14.88 2.65 7.78
C GLY A 536 16.30 2.25 7.35
N ASN A 537 17.19 1.88 8.28
CA ASN A 537 18.60 1.65 7.97
C ASN A 537 19.11 0.24 8.32
N VAL A 538 18.22 -0.67 8.75
CA VAL A 538 18.54 -2.09 9.04
C VAL A 538 19.04 -2.82 7.79
N ARG A 539 18.51 -2.49 6.61
CA ARG A 539 18.79 -3.15 5.32
C ARG A 539 20.08 -2.64 4.66
N THR A 540 21.22 -2.93 5.27
CA THR A 540 22.53 -2.58 4.70
C THR A 540 22.88 -3.46 3.49
N PRO A 541 23.73 -2.98 2.54
CA PRO A 541 24.23 -3.83 1.45
C PRO A 541 24.92 -5.10 1.96
N ALA A 542 25.67 -5.03 3.05
CA ALA A 542 26.34 -6.18 3.66
C ALA A 542 25.33 -7.23 4.16
N LEU A 543 24.26 -6.80 4.83
CA LEU A 543 23.19 -7.71 5.27
C LEU A 543 22.49 -8.37 4.09
N MET A 544 22.16 -7.60 3.04
CA MET A 544 21.50 -8.16 1.86
C MET A 544 22.39 -9.17 1.12
N LYS A 545 23.72 -8.93 1.06
CA LYS A 545 24.69 -9.90 0.54
C LYS A 545 24.78 -11.16 1.41
N LYS A 546 24.81 -11.01 2.75
CA LYS A 546 24.76 -12.13 3.70
C LYS A 546 23.54 -13.01 3.44
N TYR A 547 22.35 -12.41 3.31
CA TYR A 547 21.11 -13.15 3.05
C TYR A 547 21.12 -13.88 1.71
N HIS A 548 21.59 -13.24 0.64
CA HIS A 548 21.72 -13.89 -0.66
C HIS A 548 22.68 -15.09 -0.60
N ARG A 549 23.80 -14.96 0.13
CA ARG A 549 24.74 -16.06 0.36
C ARG A 549 24.12 -17.20 1.15
N GLN A 550 23.46 -16.92 2.28
CA GLN A 550 22.77 -17.93 3.10
C GLN A 550 21.72 -18.69 2.29
N MET A 551 20.90 -17.99 1.49
CA MET A 551 19.91 -18.62 0.60
C MET A 551 20.59 -19.50 -0.46
N SER A 552 21.71 -19.05 -1.02
CA SER A 552 22.48 -19.82 -2.02
C SER A 552 23.09 -21.09 -1.42
N GLU A 553 23.72 -20.97 -0.25
CA GLU A 553 24.29 -22.12 0.48
C GLU A 553 23.20 -23.12 0.83
N GLN A 554 22.06 -22.67 1.33
CA GLN A 554 20.93 -23.54 1.62
C GLN A 554 20.41 -24.24 0.37
N PHE A 555 20.22 -23.49 -0.72
CA PHE A 555 19.80 -24.08 -1.99
C PHE A 555 20.78 -25.15 -2.49
N PHE A 556 22.09 -24.89 -2.50
CA PHE A 556 23.07 -25.86 -2.99
C PHE A 556 23.29 -27.05 -2.06
N ARG A 557 23.00 -26.94 -0.76
CA ARG A 557 22.97 -28.11 0.12
C ARG A 557 21.86 -29.09 -0.27
N ASP A 558 20.70 -28.57 -0.65
CA ASP A 558 19.52 -29.39 -0.99
C ASP A 558 19.44 -29.76 -2.48
N HIS A 559 20.11 -28.99 -3.35
CA HIS A 559 20.12 -29.12 -4.82
C HIS A 559 21.56 -29.01 -5.37
N PRO A 560 22.47 -29.93 -5.03
CA PRO A 560 23.90 -29.84 -5.39
C PRO A 560 24.14 -29.87 -6.91
N GLU A 561 23.24 -30.45 -7.69
CA GLU A 561 23.29 -30.48 -9.17
C GLU A 561 23.17 -29.08 -9.81
N HIS A 562 22.70 -28.09 -9.05
CA HIS A 562 22.61 -26.70 -9.50
C HIS A 562 23.85 -25.86 -9.16
N ARG A 563 24.84 -26.42 -8.44
CA ARG A 563 26.07 -25.71 -8.10
C ARG A 563 26.88 -25.42 -9.37
N PRO A 564 27.38 -24.20 -9.58
CA PRO A 564 28.30 -23.92 -10.69
C PRO A 564 29.47 -24.90 -10.64
N GLN A 565 29.82 -25.51 -11.79
CA GLN A 565 31.03 -26.30 -11.90
C GLN A 565 32.23 -25.34 -11.84
N GLU A 566 33.22 -25.69 -11.01
CA GLU A 566 34.48 -24.93 -10.84
C GLU A 566 35.29 -24.86 -12.15
#